data_AF-A0A7R9L824-F1
#
_entry.id   AF-A0A7R9L824-F1
#
_cell.length_a   1.000
_cell.length_b   1.000
_cell.length_c   1.000
_cell.angle_alpha   90.00
_cell.angle_beta   90.00
_cell.angle_gamma   90.00
#
_symmetry.space_group_name_H-M   'P 1'
#
loop_
_entity.id
_entity.type
_entity.pdbx_description
1 polymer ?
#
loop_
_entity_poly.entity_id
_entity_poly.type
_entity_poly.pdbx_seq_one_letter_code
_entity_poly.pdbx_strand_id
1 'polypeptide(L)'
;MDMLNLIKNYTDKCLEHLPKQVSSVFIYTEQKTLFDTVCKKDSKQRRDLFKASPCANAGANEFVKCHHNLIDAMVALKSAKDDRLKIPYVCCEYWKVRACMVHSGKRVEQCDNKKVDTILKYIDSLTDNVLDLLCGDYQEGTDKCYRLGDAPRQALTRLTRSKSFLFPVIEMLKDFPNIQG
;
A
#
# COMPACT_ATOMS: atom_id res chain seq x y z
N MET A 1 -21.04 5.18 9.24
CA MET A 1 -21.49 3.97 8.51
C MET A 1 -20.33 3.57 7.62
N ASP A 2 -19.79 2.38 7.90
CA ASP A 2 -18.36 2.12 8.05
C ASP A 2 -17.66 1.77 6.72
N MET A 3 -16.61 2.50 6.32
CA MET A 3 -15.86 2.25 5.07
C MET A 3 -15.39 0.78 4.99
N LEU A 4 -14.97 0.21 6.12
CA LEU A 4 -14.55 -1.19 6.21
C LEU A 4 -15.70 -2.16 5.91
N ASN A 5 -16.92 -1.85 6.32
CA ASN A 5 -18.09 -2.68 6.01
C ASN A 5 -18.45 -2.64 4.51
N LEU A 6 -18.22 -1.50 3.84
CA LEU A 6 -18.38 -1.42 2.39
C LEU A 6 -17.37 -2.30 1.66
N ILE A 7 -16.09 -2.23 2.06
CA ILE A 7 -15.01 -3.03 1.47
C ILE A 7 -15.24 -4.52 1.73
N LYS A 8 -15.68 -4.88 2.95
CA LYS A 8 -16.05 -6.26 3.30
C LYS A 8 -17.20 -6.77 2.44
N ASN A 9 -18.29 -6.01 2.32
CA ASN A 9 -19.43 -6.39 1.48
C ASN A 9 -19.04 -6.57 0.01
N TYR A 10 -18.19 -5.68 -0.53
CA TYR A 10 -17.66 -5.81 -1.89
C TYR A 10 -16.81 -7.08 -2.03
N THR A 11 -15.92 -7.33 -1.07
CA THR A 11 -15.06 -8.52 -1.05
C THR A 11 -15.88 -9.81 -1.01
N ASP A 12 -16.92 -9.84 -0.18
CA ASP A 12 -17.74 -11.04 0.00
C ASP A 12 -18.64 -11.33 -1.20
N LYS A 13 -19.15 -10.28 -1.87
CA LYS A 13 -20.14 -10.40 -2.96
C LYS A 13 -19.55 -10.39 -4.37
N CYS A 14 -18.39 -9.76 -4.57
CA CYS A 14 -17.88 -9.45 -5.92
C CYS A 14 -16.49 -10.01 -6.20
N LEU A 15 -15.79 -10.54 -5.19
CA LEU A 15 -14.47 -11.14 -5.35
C LEU A 15 -14.53 -12.63 -5.05
N GLU A 16 -13.69 -13.38 -5.76
CA GLU A 16 -13.52 -14.82 -5.58
C GLU A 16 -12.02 -15.14 -5.51
N HIS A 17 -11.68 -16.35 -5.09
CA HIS A 17 -10.31 -16.88 -5.08
C HIS A 17 -9.26 -15.91 -4.49
N LEU A 18 -8.18 -15.65 -5.22
CA LEU A 18 -7.06 -14.84 -4.76
C LEU A 18 -7.42 -13.38 -4.48
N PRO A 19 -8.14 -12.64 -5.37
CA PRO A 19 -8.64 -11.30 -5.05
C PRO A 19 -9.40 -11.24 -3.72
N LYS A 20 -10.24 -12.25 -3.44
CA LYS A 20 -10.97 -12.35 -2.17
C LYS A 20 -10.02 -12.58 -1.02
N GLN A 21 -9.11 -13.55 -1.13
CA GLN A 21 -8.13 -13.88 -0.09
C GLN A 21 -7.29 -12.66 0.31
N VAL A 22 -6.71 -11.96 -0.67
CA VAL A 22 -5.89 -10.77 -0.43
C VAL A 22 -6.72 -9.66 0.21
N SER A 23 -7.92 -9.40 -0.31
CA SER A 23 -8.79 -8.35 0.24
C SER A 23 -9.24 -8.68 1.67
N SER A 24 -9.52 -9.95 1.98
CA SER A 24 -9.83 -10.40 3.34
C SER A 24 -8.64 -10.24 4.29
N VAL A 25 -7.42 -10.53 3.85
CA VAL A 25 -6.21 -10.29 4.65
C VAL A 25 -6.00 -8.81 4.89
N PHE A 26 -6.20 -7.97 3.87
CA PHE A 26 -6.15 -6.52 4.01
C PHE A 26 -7.17 -6.01 5.04
N ILE A 27 -8.45 -6.38 4.91
CA ILE A 27 -9.51 -5.98 5.85
C ILE A 27 -9.18 -6.43 7.27
N TYR A 28 -8.75 -7.69 7.45
CA TYR A 28 -8.39 -8.21 8.76
C TYR A 28 -7.21 -7.44 9.38
N THR A 29 -6.19 -7.13 8.58
CA THR A 29 -5.01 -6.37 9.02
C THR A 29 -5.40 -4.96 9.45
N GLU A 30 -6.18 -4.27 8.63
CA GLU A 30 -6.74 -2.96 8.96
C GLU A 30 -7.55 -3.00 10.26
N GLN A 31 -8.50 -3.94 10.38
CA GLN A 31 -9.32 -4.07 11.59
C GLN A 31 -8.48 -4.33 12.85
N LYS A 32 -7.53 -5.26 12.78
CA LYS A 32 -6.64 -5.59 13.90
C LYS A 32 -5.74 -4.41 14.28
N THR A 33 -5.14 -3.75 13.31
CA THR A 33 -4.27 -2.60 13.55
C THR A 33 -5.08 -1.43 14.12
N LEU A 34 -6.24 -1.11 13.54
CA LEU A 34 -7.09 -0.02 14.01
C LEU A 34 -7.67 -0.31 15.39
N PHE A 35 -8.42 -1.41 15.56
CA PHE A 35 -9.20 -1.65 16.78
C PHE A 35 -8.37 -2.22 17.91
N ASP A 36 -7.50 -3.19 17.63
CA ASP A 36 -6.79 -3.92 18.68
C ASP A 36 -5.47 -3.24 19.06
N THR A 37 -4.90 -2.44 18.15
CA THR A 37 -3.61 -1.79 18.36
C THR A 37 -3.72 -0.29 18.57
N VAL A 38 -4.37 0.47 17.68
CA VAL A 38 -4.40 1.94 17.76
C VAL A 38 -5.54 2.46 18.64
N CYS A 39 -6.76 1.97 18.51
CA CYS A 39 -7.92 2.46 19.25
C CYS A 39 -8.00 1.91 20.68
N LYS A 40 -7.22 0.87 21.00
CA LYS A 40 -7.14 0.32 22.36
C LYS A 40 -6.76 1.40 23.37
N LYS A 41 -7.50 1.44 24.48
CA LYS A 41 -7.26 2.37 25.59
C LYS A 41 -5.81 2.20 26.06
N ASP A 42 -5.11 3.33 26.22
CA ASP A 42 -3.71 3.40 26.67
C ASP A 42 -2.70 2.64 25.81
N SER A 43 -3.01 2.40 24.54
CA SER A 43 -2.06 1.89 23.57
C SER A 43 -0.83 2.79 23.42
N LYS A 44 0.35 2.16 23.38
CA LYS A 44 1.62 2.83 23.08
C LYS A 44 1.61 3.36 21.64
N GLN A 45 1.22 2.54 20.65
CA GLN A 45 1.08 2.97 19.27
C GLN A 45 0.19 4.21 19.15
N ARG A 46 -0.95 4.24 19.85
CA ARG A 46 -1.84 5.41 19.86
C ARG A 46 -1.12 6.68 20.29
N ARG A 47 -0.40 6.61 21.42
CA ARG A 47 0.34 7.76 21.95
C ARG A 47 1.47 8.19 21.03
N ASP A 48 2.19 7.23 20.45
CA ASP A 48 3.31 7.52 19.55
C ASP A 48 2.80 8.15 18.25
N LEU A 49 1.68 7.67 17.70
CA LEU A 49 1.01 8.28 16.54
C LEU A 49 0.49 9.69 16.85
N PHE A 50 -0.14 9.91 18.02
CA PHE A 50 -0.56 11.26 18.42
C PHE A 50 0.65 12.21 18.51
N LYS A 51 1.79 11.76 19.04
CA LYS A 51 3.02 12.55 19.08
C LYS A 51 3.61 12.81 17.68
N ALA A 52 3.43 11.90 16.74
CA ALA A 52 3.87 12.06 15.36
C ALA A 52 2.88 12.87 14.50
N SER A 53 1.65 13.09 14.97
CA SER A 53 0.60 13.77 14.21
C SER A 53 0.96 15.18 13.70
N PRO A 54 1.75 16.03 14.40
CA PRO A 54 2.19 17.31 13.84
C PRO A 54 3.07 17.14 12.59
N CYS A 55 3.94 16.13 12.57
CA CYS A 55 4.74 15.77 11.40
C CYS A 55 3.85 15.26 10.26
N ALA A 56 2.90 14.37 10.55
CA ALA A 56 1.96 13.85 9.56
C ALA A 56 1.15 14.98 8.91
N ASN A 57 0.66 15.93 9.71
CA ASN A 57 -0.14 17.05 9.23
C ASN A 57 0.69 18.05 8.40
N ALA A 58 1.88 18.43 8.87
CA ALA A 58 2.75 19.34 8.13
C ALA A 58 3.29 18.71 6.83
N GLY A 59 3.59 17.40 6.87
CA GLY A 59 4.08 16.63 5.72
C GLY A 59 2.99 16.09 4.81
N ALA A 60 1.70 16.33 5.11
CA ALA A 60 0.58 15.68 4.42
C ALA A 60 0.66 15.82 2.89
N ASN A 61 0.95 17.03 2.39
CA ASN A 61 1.08 17.26 0.95
C ASN A 61 2.22 16.44 0.33
N GLU A 62 3.35 16.30 1.02
CA GLU A 62 4.50 15.54 0.51
C GLU A 62 4.26 14.03 0.58
N PHE A 63 3.61 13.53 1.64
CA PHE A 63 3.23 12.12 1.74
C PHE A 63 2.15 11.75 0.73
N VAL A 64 1.17 12.64 0.51
CA VAL A 64 0.12 12.46 -0.51
C VAL A 64 0.72 12.41 -1.91
N LYS A 65 1.76 13.19 -2.23
CA LYS A 65 2.48 13.06 -3.51
C LYS A 65 3.10 11.66 -3.68
N CYS A 66 3.77 11.14 -2.65
CA CYS A 66 4.30 9.77 -2.68
C CYS A 66 3.18 8.73 -2.86
N HIS A 67 2.05 8.90 -2.18
CA HIS A 67 0.88 8.03 -2.34
C HIS A 67 0.26 8.11 -3.74
N HIS A 68 0.16 9.31 -4.33
CA HIS A 68 -0.31 9.48 -5.71
C HIS A 68 0.63 8.80 -6.71
N ASN A 69 1.95 8.82 -6.47
CA ASN A 69 2.89 8.07 -7.31
C ASN A 69 2.62 6.56 -7.24
N LEU A 70 2.25 6.02 -6.07
CA LEU A 70 1.83 4.62 -5.94
C LEU A 70 0.60 4.32 -6.79
N ILE A 71 -0.43 5.17 -6.67
CA ILE A 71 -1.68 5.02 -7.44
C ILE A 71 -1.38 5.05 -8.94
N ASP A 72 -0.62 6.03 -9.40
CA ASP A 72 -0.25 6.19 -10.81
C ASP A 72 0.54 4.98 -11.31
N ALA A 73 1.46 4.44 -10.50
CA ALA A 73 2.18 3.21 -10.82
C ALA A 73 1.25 2.00 -10.91
N MET A 74 0.32 1.82 -9.96
CA MET A 74 -0.63 0.70 -9.99
C MET A 74 -1.58 0.77 -11.19
N VAL A 75 -2.04 1.96 -11.56
CA VAL A 75 -2.87 2.14 -12.77
C VAL A 75 -2.07 1.84 -14.03
N ALA A 76 -0.82 2.30 -14.13
CA ALA A 76 0.04 2.00 -15.28
C ALA A 76 0.33 0.48 -15.40
N LEU A 77 0.58 -0.18 -14.27
CA LEU A 77 0.84 -1.62 -14.20
C LEU A 77 -0.35 -2.48 -14.60
N LYS A 78 -1.58 -2.03 -14.33
CA LYS A 78 -2.80 -2.71 -14.80
C LYS A 78 -2.76 -2.93 -16.32
N SER A 79 -2.21 -1.97 -17.07
CA SER A 79 -2.08 -2.01 -18.53
C SER A 79 -0.79 -2.67 -19.04
N ALA A 80 0.05 -3.20 -18.15
CA ALA A 80 1.26 -3.93 -18.54
C ALA A 80 0.89 -5.24 -19.25
N LYS A 81 1.69 -5.62 -20.25
CA LYS A 81 1.43 -6.79 -21.10
C LYS A 81 1.76 -8.13 -20.43
N ASP A 82 2.70 -8.16 -19.48
CA ASP A 82 3.10 -9.40 -18.79
C ASP A 82 2.49 -9.44 -17.39
N ASP A 83 1.42 -10.22 -17.24
CA ASP A 83 0.68 -10.36 -15.99
C ASP A 83 1.53 -10.94 -14.85
N ARG A 84 2.55 -11.74 -15.17
CA ARG A 84 3.43 -12.39 -14.18
C ARG A 84 4.33 -11.39 -13.48
N LEU A 85 4.59 -10.24 -14.10
CA LEU A 85 5.42 -9.18 -13.53
C LEU A 85 4.62 -8.16 -12.74
N LYS A 86 3.29 -8.14 -12.85
CA LYS A 86 2.42 -7.16 -12.16
C LYS A 86 2.64 -7.18 -10.65
N ILE A 87 2.57 -8.35 -10.00
CA ILE A 87 2.78 -8.48 -8.54
C ILE A 87 4.22 -8.12 -8.12
N PRO A 88 5.29 -8.64 -8.76
CA PRO A 88 6.65 -8.16 -8.53
C PRO A 88 6.79 -6.64 -8.57
N TYR A 89 6.21 -5.97 -9.58
CA TYR A 89 6.26 -4.52 -9.68
C TYR A 89 5.45 -3.83 -8.57
N VAL A 90 4.25 -4.33 -8.23
CA VAL A 90 3.44 -3.82 -7.11
C VAL A 90 4.27 -3.78 -5.82
N CYS A 91 4.96 -4.89 -5.54
CA CYS A 91 5.80 -5.04 -4.36
C CYS A 91 6.99 -4.08 -4.36
N CYS A 92 7.70 -3.95 -5.48
CA CYS A 92 8.84 -3.03 -5.56
C CYS A 92 8.42 -1.55 -5.53
N GLU A 93 7.28 -1.19 -6.13
CA GLU A 93 6.75 0.17 -6.10
C GLU A 93 6.29 0.57 -4.68
N TYR A 94 5.80 -0.36 -3.86
CA TYR A 94 5.55 -0.10 -2.44
C TYR A 94 6.82 0.41 -1.74
N TRP A 95 7.94 -0.29 -1.89
CA TRP A 95 9.21 0.11 -1.27
C TRP A 95 9.76 1.44 -1.80
N LYS A 96 9.58 1.74 -3.10
CA LYS A 96 9.91 3.06 -3.65
C LYS A 96 9.09 4.17 -3.03
N VAL A 97 7.80 3.94 -2.79
CA VAL A 97 6.89 4.91 -2.17
C VAL A 97 7.22 5.10 -0.68
N ARG A 98 7.55 4.01 0.02
CA ARG A 98 8.06 4.07 1.39
C ARG A 98 9.34 4.92 1.49
N ALA A 99 10.30 4.70 0.59
CA ALA A 99 11.51 5.51 0.50
C ALA A 99 11.21 6.99 0.16
N CYS A 100 10.24 7.25 -0.73
CA CYS A 100 9.74 8.59 -1.02
C CYS A 100 9.21 9.27 0.25
N MET A 101 8.40 8.57 1.06
CA MET A 101 7.88 9.11 2.30
C MET A 101 8.99 9.40 3.33
N VAL A 102 10.00 8.54 3.46
CA VAL A 102 11.18 8.82 4.30
C VAL A 102 11.84 10.13 3.86
N HIS A 103 12.11 10.26 2.56
CA HIS A 103 12.81 11.41 2.01
C HIS A 103 12.00 12.71 2.11
N SER A 104 10.70 12.64 1.85
CA SER A 104 9.76 13.73 2.03
C SER A 104 9.68 14.18 3.49
N GLY A 105 9.63 13.23 4.42
CA GLY A 105 9.59 13.52 5.85
C GLY A 105 10.81 14.31 6.33
N LYS A 106 12.01 14.03 5.80
CA LYS A 106 13.25 14.77 6.12
C LYS A 106 13.21 16.26 5.73
N ARG A 107 12.28 16.66 4.85
CA ARG A 107 12.14 18.05 4.38
C ARG A 107 11.11 18.85 5.17
N VAL A 108 10.41 18.21 6.11
CA VAL A 108 9.34 18.83 6.89
C VAL A 108 9.89 19.16 8.28
N GLU A 109 9.86 20.44 8.65
CA GLU A 109 10.45 20.93 9.90
C GLU A 109 9.92 20.21 11.15
N GLN A 110 8.63 19.89 11.18
CA GLN A 110 7.97 19.23 12.31
C GLN A 110 8.31 17.73 12.43
N CYS A 111 9.00 17.19 11.43
CA CYS A 111 9.39 15.79 11.33
C CYS A 111 10.84 15.57 11.77
N ASP A 112 11.02 14.83 12.86
CA ASP A 112 12.29 14.19 13.17
C ASP A 112 12.26 12.73 12.69
N ASN A 113 13.43 12.08 12.65
CA ASN A 113 13.56 10.70 12.19
C ASN A 113 12.62 9.73 12.94
N LYS A 114 12.37 9.98 14.24
CA LYS A 114 11.52 9.11 15.06
C LYS A 114 10.04 9.27 14.69
N LYS A 115 9.57 10.48 14.41
CA LYS A 115 8.19 10.72 13.97
C LYS A 115 7.93 10.14 12.59
N VAL A 116 8.88 10.31 11.66
CA VAL A 116 8.79 9.69 10.32
C VAL A 116 8.74 8.17 10.44
N ASP A 117 9.65 7.57 11.20
CA ASP A 117 9.66 6.13 11.47
C ASP A 117 8.36 5.65 12.15
N THR A 118 7.80 6.43 13.07
CA THR A 118 6.51 6.10 13.71
C THR A 118 5.35 6.08 12.70
N ILE A 119 5.30 7.05 11.78
CA ILE A 119 4.27 7.10 10.73
C ILE A 119 4.44 5.93 9.76
N LEU A 120 5.68 5.65 9.34
CA LEU A 120 5.97 4.56 8.41
C LEU A 120 5.69 3.20 9.01
N LYS A 121 6.08 2.95 10.27
CA LYS A 121 5.73 1.71 10.99
C LYS A 121 4.23 1.51 11.10
N TYR A 122 3.46 2.59 11.21
CA TYR A 122 2.02 2.48 11.16
C TYR A 122 1.53 2.08 9.76
N ILE A 123 2.03 2.69 8.69
CA ILE A 123 1.70 2.31 7.31
C ILE A 123 2.11 0.85 7.00
N ASP A 124 3.31 0.46 7.40
CA ASP A 124 3.82 -0.92 7.31
C ASP A 124 2.85 -1.86 8.04
N SER A 125 2.45 -1.55 9.28
CA SER A 125 1.48 -2.37 10.03
C SER A 125 0.08 -2.51 9.41
N LEU A 126 -0.27 -1.70 8.42
CA LEU A 126 -1.51 -1.81 7.65
C LEU A 126 -1.35 -2.71 6.42
N THR A 127 -0.11 -2.93 5.96
CA THR A 127 0.20 -3.59 4.68
C THR A 127 1.05 -4.84 4.81
N ASP A 128 1.77 -5.03 5.93
CA ASP A 128 2.75 -6.11 6.14
C ASP A 128 2.19 -7.50 5.79
N ASN A 129 1.02 -7.89 6.34
CA ASN A 129 0.44 -9.21 6.07
C ASN A 129 0.07 -9.41 4.59
N VAL A 130 -0.28 -8.33 3.88
CA VAL A 130 -0.59 -8.38 2.45
C VAL A 130 0.70 -8.50 1.64
N LEU A 131 1.74 -7.76 2.02
CA LEU A 131 3.06 -7.85 1.40
C LEU A 131 3.68 -9.23 1.62
N ASP A 132 3.59 -9.79 2.82
CA ASP A 132 4.07 -11.14 3.14
C ASP A 132 3.36 -12.21 2.30
N LEU A 133 2.05 -12.04 2.07
CA LEU A 133 1.25 -12.95 1.25
C LEU A 133 1.64 -12.90 -0.23
N LEU A 134 1.93 -11.71 -0.78
CA LEU A 134 2.08 -11.51 -2.22
C LEU A 134 3.51 -11.40 -2.71
N CYS A 135 4.40 -10.81 -1.91
CA CYS A 135 5.66 -10.28 -2.40
C CYS A 135 6.80 -11.29 -2.35
N GLY A 136 6.73 -12.32 -1.52
CA GLY A 136 7.80 -13.33 -1.41
C GLY A 136 9.18 -12.66 -1.28
N ASP A 137 10.06 -12.91 -2.25
CA ASP A 137 11.42 -12.36 -2.30
C ASP A 137 11.52 -10.88 -2.76
N TYR A 138 10.43 -10.24 -3.19
CA TYR A 138 10.41 -8.84 -3.66
C TYR A 138 10.26 -7.86 -2.48
N GLN A 139 11.26 -7.84 -1.60
CA GLN A 139 11.30 -7.03 -0.38
C GLN A 139 12.25 -5.83 -0.49
N GLU A 140 12.21 -4.93 0.50
CA GLU A 140 13.11 -3.78 0.61
C GLU A 140 14.58 -4.22 0.56
N GLY A 141 15.40 -3.53 -0.23
CA GLY A 141 16.85 -3.79 -0.29
C GLY A 141 17.26 -5.09 -0.99
N THR A 142 16.34 -5.82 -1.61
CA THR A 142 16.67 -7.04 -2.37
C THR A 142 17.13 -6.73 -3.80
N ASP A 143 18.08 -7.52 -4.30
CA ASP A 143 18.53 -7.47 -5.70
C ASP A 143 17.41 -7.78 -6.70
N LYS A 144 16.29 -8.35 -6.25
CA LYS A 144 15.14 -8.68 -7.08
C LYS A 144 14.46 -7.41 -7.58
N CYS A 145 14.20 -6.45 -6.70
CA CYS A 145 13.64 -5.16 -7.10
C CYS A 145 14.62 -4.32 -7.91
N TYR A 146 15.91 -4.38 -7.61
CA TYR A 146 16.94 -3.70 -8.40
C TYR A 146 17.01 -4.25 -9.84
N ARG A 147 17.00 -5.57 -10.01
CA ARG A 147 17.03 -6.23 -11.32
C ARG A 147 15.75 -6.07 -12.11
N LEU A 148 14.60 -5.97 -11.43
CA LEU A 148 13.31 -5.77 -12.07
C LEU A 148 13.20 -4.38 -12.74
N GLY A 149 13.89 -3.38 -12.17
CA GLY A 149 13.93 -2.02 -12.72
C GLY A 149 12.66 -1.21 -12.46
N ASP A 150 12.42 -0.20 -13.30
CA ASP A 150 11.23 0.65 -13.18
C ASP A 150 10.02 0.02 -13.88
N ALA A 151 8.85 0.15 -13.22
CA ALA A 151 7.59 -0.24 -13.81
C ALA A 151 7.37 0.49 -15.15
N PRO A 152 6.83 -0.20 -16.17
CA PRO A 152 6.53 0.43 -17.45
C PRO A 152 5.48 1.53 -17.26
N ARG A 153 5.91 2.79 -17.35
CA ARG A 153 5.02 3.95 -17.30
C ARG A 153 4.40 4.16 -18.68
N GLN A 154 3.30 3.47 -18.97
CA GLN A 154 2.47 3.89 -20.10
C GLN A 154 1.89 5.27 -19.79
N ALA A 155 1.80 6.14 -20.80
CA ALA A 155 1.20 7.46 -20.63
C ALA A 155 -0.23 7.29 -20.14
N LEU A 156 -0.47 7.58 -18.86
CA LEU A 156 -1.80 7.52 -18.25
C LEU A 156 -2.72 8.42 -19.08
N THR A 157 -3.67 7.83 -19.80
CA THR A 157 -4.73 8.63 -20.39
C THR A 157 -5.52 9.24 -19.22
N ARG A 158 -5.79 10.55 -19.31
CA ARG A 158 -6.30 11.42 -18.22
C ARG A 158 -7.61 10.94 -17.56
N LEU A 159 -8.22 9.86 -18.06
CA LEU A 159 -9.59 9.43 -17.81
C LEU A 159 -9.76 8.35 -16.73
N THR A 160 -8.69 7.74 -16.20
CA THR A 160 -8.81 6.56 -15.31
C THR A 160 -8.03 6.66 -13.99
N ARG A 161 -7.84 7.86 -13.43
CA ARG A 161 -7.14 7.99 -12.14
C ARG A 161 -8.01 7.43 -11.01
N SER A 162 -7.77 6.18 -10.63
CA SER A 162 -8.36 5.58 -9.43
C SER A 162 -8.04 6.45 -8.21
N LYS A 163 -9.00 6.60 -7.29
CA LYS A 163 -8.75 7.31 -6.01
C LYS A 163 -7.99 6.44 -4.99
N SER A 164 -7.80 5.16 -5.30
CA SER A 164 -7.14 4.19 -4.43
C SER A 164 -6.27 3.24 -5.24
N PHE A 165 -5.11 2.88 -4.69
CA PHE A 165 -4.24 1.86 -5.28
C PHE A 165 -4.85 0.45 -5.17
N LEU A 166 -5.79 0.22 -4.23
CA LEU A 166 -6.38 -1.09 -3.99
C LEU A 166 -7.19 -1.60 -5.20
N PHE A 167 -7.94 -0.75 -5.88
CA PHE A 167 -8.76 -1.18 -7.02
C PHE A 167 -7.92 -1.74 -8.18
N PRO A 168 -6.90 -1.02 -8.69
CA PRO A 168 -6.00 -1.59 -9.68
C PRO A 168 -5.33 -2.88 -9.20
N VAL A 169 -4.90 -2.97 -7.94
CA VAL A 169 -4.28 -4.20 -7.40
C VAL A 169 -5.27 -5.37 -7.40
N ILE A 170 -6.50 -5.16 -6.94
CA ILE A 170 -7.56 -6.19 -6.96
C ILE A 170 -7.86 -6.65 -8.38
N GLU A 171 -7.88 -5.74 -9.35
CA GLU A 171 -8.07 -6.10 -10.76
C GLU A 171 -6.88 -6.91 -11.30
N MET A 172 -5.65 -6.52 -11.00
CA MET A 172 -4.45 -7.30 -11.36
C MET A 172 -4.48 -8.72 -10.75
N LEU A 173 -5.03 -8.86 -9.54
CA LEU A 173 -5.17 -10.15 -8.88
C LEU A 173 -6.23 -11.06 -9.54
N LYS A 174 -7.21 -10.51 -10.26
CA LYS A 174 -8.18 -11.32 -11.02
C LYS A 174 -7.53 -12.00 -12.22
N ASP A 175 -6.51 -11.36 -12.77
CA ASP A 175 -5.72 -11.89 -13.90
C ASP A 175 -4.60 -12.82 -13.40
N PHE A 176 -4.27 -12.74 -12.10
CA PHE A 176 -3.35 -13.67 -11.43
C PHE A 176 -4.01 -15.05 -11.34
N PRO A 177 -3.21 -16.11 -11.44
CA PRO A 177 -3.42 -17.21 -12.35
C PRO A 177 -4.78 -17.92 -12.27
N ASN A 178 -5.53 -17.80 -13.36
CA ASN A 178 -6.10 -18.95 -14.09
C ASN A 178 -5.01 -19.84 -14.74
N ILE A 179 -3.74 -19.70 -14.35
CA ILE A 179 -2.61 -20.56 -14.69
C ILE A 179 -2.63 -21.77 -13.73
N GLN A 180 -3.63 -22.63 -13.89
CA GLN A 180 -3.51 -24.05 -13.60
C GLN A 180 -3.94 -24.79 -14.86
N GLY A 181 -2.97 -25.38 -15.56
CA GLY A 181 -3.15 -26.11 -16.82
C GLY A 181 -2.03 -25.79 -17.80
#